data_AF-A0A538EBE6-F1
#
_entry.id   AF-A0A538EBE6-F1
#
_cell.length_a   1.000
_cell.length_b   1.000
_cell.length_c   1.000
_cell.angle_alpha   90.00
_cell.angle_beta   90.00
_cell.angle_gamma   90.00
#
_symmetry.space_group_name_H-M   'P 1'
#
loop_
_entity.id
_entity.type
_entity.pdbx_description
1 polymer ?
#
loop_
_entity_poly.entity_id
_entity_poly.type
_entity_poly.pdbx_seq_one_letter_code
_entity_poly.pdbx_strand_id
1 'polypeptide(L)'
;MFHLGVFAVRGGPWEGPVSWRKPTTFGVSFGLTLMTITWVTSYLPIGARTRILLLGVFAADCVVEVAAITGQTWRHVPSHFNMETPGNRAVSILLACGGGVLIAVLVTFAVAAFRGDPGTAPSMRLALRAGFVTMLIGLASGAAMIARGVSLVNAGHQQLAYQLGGFLKPVHAVSLHGVLVLPGLAWLLSHRSWSEARRNRAVALASAGYGIAIAVALVVSLVPASWPRW
;
A
#
# COMPACT_ATOMS: atom_id res chain seq x y z
N MET A 1 11.22 8.27 9.68
CA MET A 1 12.24 8.42 10.74
C MET A 1 12.03 9.68 11.56
N PHE A 2 11.81 10.85 10.96
CA PHE A 2 11.46 12.09 11.68
C PHE A 2 10.35 11.91 12.75
N HIS A 3 9.22 11.28 12.40
CA HIS A 3 8.09 11.08 13.32
C HIS A 3 8.40 10.20 14.53
N LEU A 4 9.31 9.23 14.40
CA LEU A 4 9.79 8.42 15.53
C LEU A 4 10.61 9.28 16.51
N GLY A 5 11.41 10.21 15.98
CA GLY A 5 12.13 11.19 16.81
C GLY A 5 11.17 12.12 17.57
N VAL A 6 10.12 12.60 16.91
CA VAL A 6 9.08 13.42 17.57
C VAL A 6 8.38 12.63 18.68
N PHE A 7 8.01 11.38 18.42
CA PHE A 7 7.40 10.50 19.44
C PHE A 7 8.34 10.27 20.63
N ALA A 8 9.62 10.01 20.38
CA ALA A 8 10.61 9.79 21.43
C ALA A 8 10.79 11.02 22.35
N VAL A 9 10.58 12.23 21.84
CA VAL A 9 10.72 13.48 22.61
C VAL A 9 9.40 13.88 23.29
N ARG A 10 8.26 13.81 22.58
CA ARG A 10 6.97 14.32 23.08
C ARG A 10 6.10 13.29 23.78
N GLY A 11 6.36 12.00 23.61
CA GLY A 11 5.53 10.94 24.15
C GLY A 11 4.10 10.93 23.57
N GLY A 12 3.17 10.28 24.30
CA GLY A 12 1.77 10.13 23.91
C GLY A 12 1.39 8.66 23.65
N PRO A 13 0.09 8.37 23.47
CA PRO A 13 -0.36 7.01 23.19
C PRO A 13 0.15 6.54 21.83
N TRP A 14 0.68 5.31 21.77
CA TRP A 14 1.10 4.67 20.52
C TRP A 14 -0.10 4.30 19.64
N GLU A 15 -1.29 4.21 20.23
CA GLU A 15 -2.51 3.74 19.58
C GLU A 15 -3.59 4.82 19.49
N GLY A 16 -4.57 4.61 18.60
CA GLY A 16 -5.69 5.52 18.38
C GLY A 16 -5.56 6.39 17.11
N PRO A 17 -6.63 7.10 16.73
CA PRO A 17 -6.75 7.78 15.43
C PRO A 17 -5.79 8.96 15.23
N VAL A 18 -5.17 9.44 16.33
CA VAL A 18 -4.36 10.65 16.41
C VAL A 18 -2.92 10.36 16.85
N SER A 19 -2.54 9.09 16.95
CA SER A 19 -1.20 8.68 17.37
C SER A 19 -0.13 8.99 16.31
N TRP A 20 1.08 9.31 16.78
CA TRP A 20 2.30 9.42 15.97
C TRP A 20 2.70 8.14 15.24
N ARG A 21 2.14 6.98 15.65
CA ARG A 21 2.25 5.72 14.92
C ARG A 21 1.76 5.88 13.49
N LYS A 22 0.66 6.61 13.27
CA LYS A 22 0.04 6.75 11.94
C LYS A 22 0.97 7.45 10.93
N PRO A 23 1.45 8.68 11.13
CA PRO A 23 2.36 9.30 10.17
C PRO A 23 3.68 8.53 10.03
N THR A 24 4.14 7.85 11.09
CA THR A 24 5.33 6.99 11.02
C THR A 24 5.13 5.81 10.07
N THR A 25 4.07 5.03 10.24
CA THR A 25 3.81 3.83 9.42
C THR A 25 3.51 4.21 7.99
N PHE A 26 2.75 5.28 7.76
CA PHE A 26 2.51 5.79 6.39
C PHE A 26 3.82 6.23 5.74
N GLY A 27 4.66 7.01 6.43
CA GLY A 27 5.94 7.45 5.88
C GLY A 27 6.90 6.31 5.54
N VAL A 28 7.01 5.29 6.41
CA VAL A 28 7.84 4.10 6.16
C VAL A 28 7.27 3.29 4.99
N SER A 29 5.97 3.02 4.98
CA SER A 29 5.32 2.24 3.93
C SER A 29 5.42 2.92 2.56
N PHE A 30 5.18 4.23 2.48
CA PHE A 30 5.34 4.98 1.23
C PHE A 30 6.78 5.02 0.75
N GLY A 31 7.74 5.25 1.65
CA GLY A 31 9.16 5.23 1.31
C GLY A 31 9.62 3.87 0.78
N LEU A 32 9.26 2.80 1.49
CA LEU A 32 9.57 1.42 1.06
C LEU A 32 8.90 1.11 -0.28
N THR A 33 7.62 1.46 -0.44
CA THR A 33 6.90 1.24 -1.70
C THR A 33 7.55 2.00 -2.84
N LEU A 34 7.93 3.27 -2.65
CA LEU A 34 8.63 4.07 -3.67
C LEU A 34 9.94 3.41 -4.09
N MET A 35 10.75 2.93 -3.14
CA MET A 35 11.99 2.19 -3.43
C MET A 35 11.70 0.91 -4.22
N THR A 36 10.71 0.13 -3.77
CA THR A 36 10.28 -1.09 -4.44
C THR A 36 9.82 -0.81 -5.86
N ILE A 37 8.90 0.13 -6.08
CA ILE A 37 8.36 0.40 -7.42
C ILE A 37 9.44 0.97 -8.33
N THR A 38 10.37 1.78 -7.81
CA THR A 38 11.51 2.28 -8.59
C THR A 38 12.35 1.10 -9.06
N TRP A 39 12.66 0.15 -8.18
CA TRP A 39 13.42 -1.04 -8.55
C TRP A 39 12.67 -1.94 -9.53
N VAL A 40 11.46 -2.40 -9.20
CA VAL A 40 10.73 -3.38 -10.04
C VAL A 40 10.34 -2.84 -11.40
N THR A 41 10.09 -1.53 -11.52
CA THR A 41 9.76 -0.90 -12.81
C THR A 41 10.93 -0.86 -13.79
N SER A 42 12.17 -1.13 -13.32
CA SER A 42 13.33 -1.27 -14.21
C SER A 42 13.27 -2.53 -15.09
N TYR A 43 12.46 -3.52 -14.72
CA TYR A 43 12.22 -4.75 -15.51
C TYR A 43 11.03 -4.63 -16.47
N LEU A 44 10.32 -3.50 -16.46
CA LEU A 44 9.09 -3.35 -17.22
C LEU A 44 9.35 -2.75 -18.60
N PRO A 45 8.62 -3.19 -19.64
CA PRO A 45 8.71 -2.61 -20.97
C PRO A 45 8.00 -1.25 -21.02
N ILE A 46 8.59 -0.24 -20.38
CA ILE A 46 8.07 1.13 -20.31
C ILE A 46 9.15 2.14 -20.74
N GLY A 47 8.76 3.14 -21.52
CA GLY A 47 9.68 4.21 -21.94
C GLY A 47 10.22 5.00 -20.76
N ALA A 48 11.50 5.37 -20.80
CA ALA A 48 12.20 6.04 -19.70
C ALA A 48 11.50 7.32 -19.24
N ARG A 49 11.03 8.17 -20.18
CA ARG A 49 10.30 9.41 -19.86
C ARG A 49 9.02 9.14 -19.08
N THR A 50 8.20 8.19 -19.54
CA THR A 50 6.96 7.81 -18.87
C THR A 50 7.24 7.24 -17.48
N ARG A 51 8.25 6.38 -17.34
CA ARG A 51 8.65 5.83 -16.04
C ARG A 51 9.07 6.93 -15.06
N ILE A 52 9.90 7.87 -15.48
CA ILE A 52 10.35 9.00 -14.64
C ILE A 52 9.16 9.86 -14.21
N LEU A 53 8.27 10.21 -15.16
CA LEU A 53 7.07 10.99 -14.85
C LEU A 53 6.19 10.30 -13.81
N LEU A 54 5.86 9.03 -14.02
CA LEU A 54 4.99 8.27 -13.12
C LEU A 54 5.62 8.10 -11.72
N LEU A 55 6.93 7.82 -11.64
CA LEU A 55 7.64 7.76 -10.37
C LEU A 55 7.69 9.13 -9.67
N GLY A 56 7.85 10.21 -10.43
CA GLY A 56 7.80 11.58 -9.91
C GLY A 56 6.44 11.94 -9.34
N VAL A 57 5.36 11.62 -10.06
CA VAL A 57 3.98 11.79 -9.58
C VAL A 57 3.74 10.98 -8.32
N PHE A 58 4.13 9.70 -8.31
CA PHE A 58 4.02 8.84 -7.13
C PHE A 58 4.75 9.42 -5.93
N ALA A 59 6.00 9.86 -6.10
CA ALA A 59 6.81 10.42 -5.04
C ALA A 59 6.22 11.73 -4.49
N ALA A 60 5.77 12.63 -5.36
CA ALA A 60 5.13 13.88 -4.97
C ALA A 60 3.85 13.62 -4.17
N ASP A 61 3.01 12.69 -4.64
CA ASP A 61 1.77 12.32 -3.96
C ASP A 61 2.04 11.72 -2.57
N CYS A 62 3.02 10.81 -2.45
CA CYS A 62 3.46 10.26 -1.16
C CYS A 62 3.88 11.35 -0.17
N VAL A 63 4.59 12.39 -0.64
CA VAL A 63 5.01 13.51 0.20
C VAL A 63 3.79 14.31 0.68
N VAL A 64 2.85 14.62 -0.22
CA VAL A 64 1.61 15.34 0.11
C VAL A 64 0.77 14.56 1.11
N GLU A 65 0.56 13.27 0.88
CA GLU A 65 -0.15 12.34 1.76
C GLU A 65 0.43 12.35 3.19
N VAL A 66 1.75 12.11 3.30
CA VAL A 66 2.42 12.06 4.61
C VAL A 66 2.40 13.44 5.29
N ALA A 67 2.60 14.53 4.54
CA ALA A 67 2.54 15.88 5.07
C ALA A 67 1.14 16.23 5.61
N ALA A 68 0.08 15.91 4.87
CA ALA A 68 -1.30 16.14 5.28
C ALA A 68 -1.70 15.30 6.51
N ILE A 69 -1.32 14.02 6.56
CA ILE A 69 -1.52 13.16 7.74
C ILE A 69 -0.77 13.72 8.95
N THR A 70 0.48 14.16 8.75
CA THR A 70 1.31 14.77 9.79
C THR A 70 0.67 16.05 10.32
N GLY A 71 0.20 16.93 9.44
CA GLY A 71 -0.48 18.17 9.82
C GLY A 71 -1.74 17.93 10.65
N GLN A 72 -2.55 16.92 10.28
CA GLN A 72 -3.73 16.56 11.07
C GLN A 72 -3.38 15.94 12.43
N THR A 73 -2.28 15.18 12.49
CA THR A 73 -1.75 14.64 13.74
C THR A 73 -1.31 15.78 14.68
N TRP A 74 -0.63 16.80 14.16
CA TRP A 74 -0.27 18.02 14.92
C TRP A 74 -1.48 18.80 15.42
N ARG A 75 -2.58 18.80 14.67
CA ARG A 75 -3.85 19.43 15.05
C ARG A 75 -4.69 18.59 16.00
N HIS A 76 -4.21 17.40 16.35
CA HIS A 76 -4.92 16.44 17.19
C HIS A 76 -6.30 16.02 16.64
N VAL A 77 -6.45 15.89 15.31
CA VAL A 77 -7.70 15.45 14.68
C VAL A 77 -7.47 14.31 13.67
N PRO A 78 -8.49 13.47 13.38
CA PRO A 78 -8.37 12.41 12.39
C PRO A 78 -8.10 12.96 10.98
N SER A 79 -7.20 12.30 10.24
CA SER A 79 -6.85 12.69 8.87
C SER A 79 -7.81 12.17 7.80
N HIS A 80 -8.34 10.96 7.98
CA HIS A 80 -9.25 10.31 7.03
C HIS A 80 -10.67 10.36 7.57
N PHE A 81 -11.64 10.49 6.66
CA PHE A 81 -13.08 10.54 6.95
C PHE A 81 -13.56 11.75 7.74
N ASN A 82 -12.67 12.66 8.17
CA ASN A 82 -13.03 13.78 9.03
C ASN A 82 -13.73 14.89 8.24
N MET A 83 -15.06 14.93 8.33
CA MET A 83 -15.90 15.92 7.65
C MET A 83 -16.51 16.96 8.60
N GLU A 84 -16.02 17.05 9.84
CA GLU A 84 -16.59 17.87 10.92
C GLU A 84 -16.41 19.39 10.68
N THR A 85 -15.36 19.77 9.95
CA THR A 85 -15.09 21.18 9.58
C THR A 85 -14.67 21.29 8.11
N PRO A 86 -14.82 22.45 7.45
CA PRO A 86 -14.39 22.64 6.07
C PRO A 86 -12.91 22.29 5.83
N GLY A 87 -12.03 22.68 6.76
CA GLY A 87 -10.59 22.37 6.67
C GLY A 87 -10.28 20.88 6.81
N ASN A 88 -10.97 20.17 7.71
CA ASN A 88 -10.78 18.72 7.86
C ASN A 88 -11.30 17.96 6.64
N ARG A 89 -12.44 18.41 6.09
CA ARG A 89 -13.03 17.89 4.87
C ARG A 89 -12.09 18.04 3.69
N ALA A 90 -11.48 19.22 3.51
CA ALA A 90 -10.52 19.46 2.43
C ALA A 90 -9.34 18.49 2.49
N VAL A 91 -8.78 18.25 3.69
CA VAL A 91 -7.70 17.27 3.87
C VAL A 91 -8.18 15.84 3.62
N SER A 92 -9.37 15.46 4.10
CA SER A 92 -9.91 14.11 3.86
C SER A 92 -10.14 13.83 2.38
N ILE A 93 -10.61 14.84 1.62
CA ILE A 93 -10.77 14.74 0.16
C ILE A 93 -9.41 14.66 -0.53
N LEU A 94 -8.44 15.49 -0.12
CA LEU A 94 -7.08 15.46 -0.66
C LEU A 94 -6.47 14.05 -0.57
N LEU A 95 -6.54 13.41 0.59
CA LEU A 95 -6.01 12.06 0.81
C LEU A 95 -6.77 10.99 0.01
N ALA A 96 -8.09 11.15 -0.19
CA ALA A 96 -8.85 10.24 -1.04
C ALA A 96 -8.46 10.38 -2.52
N CYS A 97 -8.25 11.61 -2.98
CA CYS A 97 -7.79 11.90 -4.34
C CYS A 97 -6.36 11.41 -4.59
N GLY A 98 -5.43 11.63 -3.64
CA GLY A 98 -4.05 11.13 -3.73
C GLY A 98 -4.02 9.61 -3.81
N GLY A 99 -4.78 8.92 -2.94
CA GLY A 99 -5.04 7.48 -3.07
C GLY A 99 -5.48 7.05 -4.48
N GLY A 100 -6.37 7.81 -5.13
CA GLY A 100 -6.78 7.58 -6.52
C GLY A 100 -5.65 7.76 -7.54
N VAL A 101 -4.80 8.78 -7.36
CA VAL A 101 -3.60 9.02 -8.19
C VAL A 101 -2.62 7.85 -8.09
N LEU A 102 -2.33 7.38 -6.86
CA LEU A 102 -1.45 6.24 -6.63
C LEU A 102 -1.99 4.98 -7.30
N ILE A 103 -3.29 4.73 -7.21
CA ILE A 103 -3.94 3.61 -7.90
C ILE A 103 -3.70 3.71 -9.40
N ALA A 104 -3.95 4.86 -10.03
CA ALA A 104 -3.77 5.04 -11.47
C ALA A 104 -2.32 4.77 -11.92
N VAL A 105 -1.34 5.30 -11.16
CA VAL A 105 0.08 5.08 -11.43
C VAL A 105 0.45 3.59 -11.30
N LEU A 106 0.06 2.94 -10.21
CA LEU A 106 0.41 1.55 -9.94
C LEU A 106 -0.29 0.57 -10.89
N VAL A 107 -1.53 0.86 -11.30
CA VAL A 107 -2.23 0.11 -12.35
C VAL A 107 -1.49 0.22 -13.67
N THR A 108 -0.97 1.39 -14.01
CA THR A 108 -0.18 1.59 -15.25
C THR A 108 1.06 0.70 -15.25
N PHE A 109 1.79 0.63 -14.12
CA PHE A 109 2.92 -0.29 -13.99
C PHE A 109 2.50 -1.77 -14.00
N ALA A 110 1.39 -2.11 -13.34
CA ALA A 110 0.85 -3.47 -13.38
C ALA A 110 0.55 -3.91 -14.82
N VAL A 111 -0.14 -3.08 -15.61
CA VAL A 111 -0.41 -3.34 -17.03
C VAL A 111 0.90 -3.55 -17.82
N ALA A 112 1.93 -2.73 -17.57
CA ALA A 112 3.24 -2.91 -18.20
C ALA A 112 3.89 -4.27 -17.83
N ALA A 113 3.74 -4.74 -16.59
CA ALA A 113 4.22 -6.06 -16.17
C ALA A 113 3.56 -7.24 -16.89
N PHE A 114 2.31 -7.08 -17.32
CA PHE A 114 1.61 -8.11 -18.07
C PHE A 114 1.97 -8.15 -19.55
N ARG A 115 2.33 -7.01 -20.17
CA ARG A 115 2.83 -6.96 -21.56
C ARG A 115 4.07 -7.84 -21.74
N GLY A 116 4.93 -7.87 -20.72
CA GLY A 116 6.10 -8.76 -20.66
C GLY A 116 7.25 -8.28 -21.56
N ASP A 117 8.47 -8.35 -21.03
CA ASP A 117 9.71 -8.08 -21.78
C ASP A 117 10.40 -9.41 -22.09
N PRO A 118 10.62 -9.80 -23.37
CA PRO A 118 11.35 -11.02 -23.74
C PRO A 118 12.71 -11.19 -23.05
N GLY A 119 13.40 -10.09 -22.72
CA GLY A 119 14.70 -10.13 -22.02
C GLY A 119 14.61 -10.52 -20.54
N THR A 120 13.43 -10.49 -19.94
CA THR A 120 13.23 -10.83 -18.52
C THR A 120 13.10 -12.36 -18.33
N ALA A 121 13.93 -12.91 -17.44
CA ALA A 121 13.92 -14.34 -17.08
C ALA A 121 12.51 -14.82 -16.66
N PRO A 122 12.08 -16.03 -17.04
CA PRO A 122 10.74 -16.55 -16.73
C PRO A 122 10.33 -16.45 -15.26
N SER A 123 11.22 -16.80 -14.33
CA SER A 123 10.99 -16.73 -12.88
C SER A 123 10.77 -15.29 -12.40
N MET A 124 11.58 -14.33 -12.88
CA MET A 124 11.40 -12.91 -12.57
C MET A 124 10.10 -12.37 -13.18
N ARG A 125 9.75 -12.76 -14.41
CA ARG A 125 8.49 -12.37 -15.05
C ARG A 125 7.27 -12.85 -14.26
N LEU A 126 7.29 -14.09 -13.80
CA LEU A 126 6.24 -14.64 -12.93
C LEU A 126 6.16 -13.85 -11.62
N ALA A 127 7.31 -13.59 -10.99
CA ALA A 127 7.40 -12.84 -9.74
C ALA A 127 6.85 -11.40 -9.86
N LEU A 128 7.18 -10.69 -10.94
CA LEU A 128 6.65 -9.35 -11.21
C LEU A 128 5.13 -9.39 -11.38
N ARG A 129 4.61 -10.30 -12.21
CA ARG A 129 3.16 -10.42 -12.46
C ARG A 129 2.41 -10.77 -11.17
N ALA A 130 2.86 -11.79 -10.44
CA ALA A 130 2.26 -12.17 -9.17
C ALA A 130 2.35 -11.03 -8.14
N GLY A 131 3.51 -10.38 -8.04
CA GLY A 131 3.72 -9.23 -7.16
C GLY A 131 2.76 -8.08 -7.47
N PHE A 132 2.61 -7.69 -8.74
CA PHE A 132 1.65 -6.67 -9.13
C PHE A 132 0.20 -7.09 -8.88
N VAL A 133 -0.18 -8.36 -9.10
CA VAL A 133 -1.52 -8.86 -8.75
C VAL A 133 -1.80 -8.71 -7.27
N THR A 134 -0.86 -9.12 -6.41
CA THR A 134 -1.01 -8.95 -4.95
C THR A 134 -1.13 -7.47 -4.59
N MET A 135 -0.33 -6.59 -5.18
CA MET A 135 -0.45 -5.15 -4.95
C MET A 135 -1.81 -4.61 -5.39
N LEU A 136 -2.36 -5.03 -6.53
CA LEU A 136 -3.70 -4.63 -6.98
C LEU A 136 -4.79 -5.06 -5.99
N ILE A 137 -4.68 -6.24 -5.37
CA ILE A 137 -5.58 -6.67 -4.28
C ILE A 137 -5.43 -5.72 -3.07
N GLY A 138 -4.20 -5.33 -2.73
CA GLY A 138 -3.92 -4.33 -1.71
C GLY A 138 -4.60 -2.99 -2.02
N LEU A 139 -4.47 -2.49 -3.24
CA LEU A 139 -5.10 -1.25 -3.69
C LEU A 139 -6.63 -1.33 -3.65
N ALA A 140 -7.20 -2.43 -4.14
CA ALA A 140 -8.65 -2.66 -4.12
C ALA A 140 -9.21 -2.70 -2.69
N SER A 141 -8.52 -3.38 -1.77
CA SER A 141 -8.93 -3.40 -0.36
C SER A 141 -8.81 -2.02 0.30
N GLY A 142 -7.80 -1.22 -0.07
CA GLY A 142 -7.67 0.18 0.35
C GLY A 142 -8.84 1.04 -0.14
N ALA A 143 -9.17 0.94 -1.43
CA ALA A 143 -10.31 1.66 -2.02
C ALA A 143 -11.65 1.25 -1.37
N ALA A 144 -11.85 -0.05 -1.09
CA ALA A 144 -13.04 -0.55 -0.40
C ALA A 144 -13.17 0.01 1.03
N MET A 145 -12.06 0.12 1.76
CA MET A 145 -12.00 0.77 3.08
C MET A 145 -12.43 2.25 3.01
N ILE A 146 -11.92 2.99 2.03
CA ILE A 146 -12.31 4.39 1.81
C ILE A 146 -13.79 4.50 1.45
N ALA A 147 -14.27 3.69 0.49
CA ALA A 147 -15.66 3.70 0.06
C ALA A 147 -16.62 3.39 1.22
N ARG A 148 -16.29 2.41 2.06
CA ARG A 148 -17.08 2.10 3.26
C ARG A 148 -17.11 3.25 4.25
N GLY A 149 -15.97 3.86 4.55
CA GLY A 149 -15.89 4.99 5.46
C GLY A 149 -16.67 6.21 4.95
N VAL A 150 -16.53 6.54 3.67
CA VAL A 150 -17.28 7.64 3.03
C VAL A 150 -18.79 7.36 3.04
N SER A 151 -19.22 6.13 2.77
CA SER A 151 -20.63 5.74 2.85
C SER A 151 -21.20 5.96 4.26
N LEU A 152 -20.46 5.61 5.31
CA LEU A 152 -20.87 5.84 6.70
C LEU A 152 -20.95 7.32 7.04
N VAL A 153 -19.98 8.11 6.61
CA VAL A 153 -19.99 9.57 6.79
C VAL A 153 -21.21 10.20 6.10
N ASN A 154 -21.48 9.82 4.85
CA ASN A 154 -22.63 10.35 4.09
C ASN A 154 -23.98 9.96 4.71
N ALA A 155 -24.03 8.85 5.46
CA ALA A 155 -25.20 8.44 6.23
C ALA A 155 -25.30 9.12 7.61
N GLY A 156 -24.40 10.06 7.94
CA GLY A 156 -24.38 10.76 9.23
C GLY A 156 -23.66 10.01 10.35
N HIS A 157 -22.99 8.89 10.06
CA HIS A 157 -22.33 8.04 11.05
C HIS A 157 -20.81 8.30 11.14
N GLN A 158 -20.43 9.54 11.47
CA GLN A 158 -19.03 10.00 11.54
C GLN A 158 -18.15 9.10 12.43
N GLN A 159 -18.58 8.85 13.68
CA GLN A 159 -17.80 8.05 14.63
C GLN A 159 -17.64 6.59 14.17
N LEU A 160 -18.66 6.03 13.54
CA LEU A 160 -18.64 4.67 13.05
C LEU A 160 -17.68 4.52 11.86
N ALA A 161 -17.53 5.56 11.03
CA ALA A 161 -16.55 5.60 9.95
C ALA A 161 -15.11 5.50 10.47
N TYR A 162 -14.79 6.16 11.59
CA TYR A 162 -13.48 6.05 12.23
C TYR A 162 -13.19 4.62 12.73
N GLN A 163 -14.20 3.96 13.31
CA GLN A 163 -14.07 2.62 13.87
C GLN A 163 -13.98 1.53 12.79
N LEU A 164 -14.83 1.62 11.75
CA LEU A 164 -15.01 0.55 10.76
C LEU A 164 -14.28 0.79 9.45
N GLY A 165 -13.77 2.01 9.20
CA GLY A 165 -13.08 2.33 7.95
C GLY A 165 -11.83 1.49 7.71
N GLY A 166 -11.27 0.86 8.75
CA GLY A 166 -10.07 0.02 8.67
C GLY A 166 -10.32 -1.49 8.56
N PHE A 167 -11.53 -1.94 8.20
CA PHE A 167 -11.92 -3.36 8.31
C PHE A 167 -11.07 -4.34 7.47
N LEU A 168 -10.40 -3.90 6.40
CA LEU A 168 -9.51 -4.73 5.58
C LEU A 168 -8.02 -4.43 5.77
N LYS A 169 -7.63 -3.78 6.88
CA LYS A 169 -6.22 -3.43 7.16
C LYS A 169 -5.26 -4.63 7.02
N PRO A 170 -5.56 -5.85 7.54
CA PRO A 170 -4.68 -7.01 7.36
C PRO A 170 -4.53 -7.41 5.89
N VAL A 171 -5.63 -7.46 5.13
CA VAL A 171 -5.61 -7.76 3.68
C VAL A 171 -4.77 -6.75 2.94
N HIS A 172 -5.00 -5.46 3.21
CA HIS A 172 -4.27 -4.36 2.59
C HIS A 172 -2.77 -4.47 2.87
N ALA A 173 -2.40 -4.62 4.15
CA ALA A 173 -1.01 -4.72 4.57
C ALA A 173 -0.32 -5.94 3.93
N VAL A 174 -0.88 -7.14 4.04
CA VAL A 174 -0.27 -8.34 3.46
C VAL A 174 -0.17 -8.20 1.94
N SER A 175 -1.23 -7.80 1.26
CA SER A 175 -1.26 -7.82 -0.21
C SER A 175 -0.29 -6.81 -0.85
N LEU A 176 -0.10 -5.63 -0.24
CA LEU A 176 0.78 -4.59 -0.79
C LEU A 176 2.27 -5.01 -0.90
N HIS A 177 2.75 -5.90 -0.03
CA HIS A 177 4.18 -6.22 0.02
C HIS A 177 4.62 -7.26 -1.03
N GLY A 178 3.69 -7.92 -1.73
CA GLY A 178 4.05 -9.01 -2.63
C GLY A 178 4.86 -8.53 -3.83
N VAL A 179 4.66 -7.27 -4.26
CA VAL A 179 5.47 -6.61 -5.29
C VAL A 179 6.93 -6.40 -4.87
N LEU A 180 7.24 -6.39 -3.57
CA LEU A 180 8.63 -6.40 -3.08
C LEU A 180 9.12 -7.84 -2.92
N VAL A 181 8.34 -8.67 -2.21
CA VAL A 181 8.77 -9.99 -1.74
C VAL A 181 9.01 -10.95 -2.89
N LEU A 182 8.08 -11.04 -3.86
CA LEU A 182 8.16 -12.03 -4.93
C LEU A 182 9.30 -11.72 -5.92
N PRO A 183 9.45 -10.48 -6.44
CA PRO A 183 10.63 -10.12 -7.23
C PRO A 183 11.93 -10.22 -6.44
N GLY A 184 11.91 -9.88 -5.14
CA GLY A 184 13.04 -10.05 -4.22
C GLY A 184 13.52 -11.49 -4.17
N LEU A 185 12.59 -12.45 -4.02
CA LEU A 185 12.90 -13.87 -4.04
C LEU A 185 13.49 -14.30 -5.39
N ALA A 186 12.88 -13.90 -6.51
CA ALA A 186 13.38 -14.24 -7.84
C ALA A 186 14.80 -13.70 -8.07
N TRP A 187 15.07 -12.46 -7.62
CA TRP A 187 16.39 -11.84 -7.67
C TRP A 187 17.40 -12.58 -6.80
N LEU A 188 17.06 -12.99 -5.58
CA LEU A 188 17.95 -13.80 -4.74
C LEU A 188 18.26 -15.16 -5.36
N LEU A 189 17.26 -15.82 -5.95
CA LEU A 189 17.41 -17.12 -6.61
C LEU A 189 18.25 -17.04 -7.89
N SER A 190 18.34 -15.87 -8.54
CA SER A 190 19.17 -15.68 -9.75
C SER A 190 20.67 -15.87 -9.48
N HIS A 191 21.10 -15.70 -8.23
CA HIS A 191 22.48 -15.88 -7.77
C HIS A 191 22.81 -17.34 -7.43
N ARG A 192 21.86 -18.27 -7.53
CA ARG A 192 22.06 -19.70 -7.24
C ARG A 192 22.27 -20.47 -8.55
N SER A 193 23.05 -21.56 -8.54
CA SER A 193 23.27 -22.43 -9.71
C SER A 193 22.04 -23.28 -10.13
N TRP A 194 20.84 -22.89 -9.71
CA TRP A 194 19.60 -23.59 -10.01
C TRP A 194 19.19 -23.35 -11.46
N SER A 195 18.65 -24.39 -12.10
CA SER A 195 18.01 -24.25 -13.40
C SER A 195 16.82 -23.30 -13.33
N GLU A 196 16.53 -22.63 -14.44
CA GLU A 196 15.41 -21.67 -14.51
C GLU A 196 14.07 -22.33 -14.18
N ALA A 197 13.88 -23.60 -14.58
CA ALA A 197 12.70 -24.37 -14.21
C ALA A 197 12.54 -24.52 -12.69
N ARG A 198 13.64 -24.73 -11.95
CA ARG A 198 13.62 -24.84 -10.48
C ARG A 198 13.33 -23.49 -9.83
N ARG A 199 13.94 -22.41 -10.31
CA ARG A 199 13.66 -21.03 -9.83
C ARG A 199 12.20 -20.66 -10.07
N ASN A 200 11.67 -20.93 -11.26
CA ASN A 200 10.29 -20.65 -11.62
C ASN A 200 9.30 -21.44 -10.74
N ARG A 201 9.56 -22.71 -10.46
CA ARG A 201 8.77 -23.50 -9.50
C ARG A 201 8.79 -22.91 -8.10
N ALA A 202 9.96 -22.48 -7.60
CA ALA A 202 10.07 -21.84 -6.29
C ALA A 202 9.25 -20.54 -6.21
N VAL A 203 9.33 -19.69 -7.24
CA VAL A 203 8.52 -18.47 -7.33
C VAL A 203 7.03 -18.78 -7.41
N ALA A 204 6.62 -19.82 -8.16
CA ALA A 204 5.23 -20.24 -8.25
C ALA A 204 4.68 -20.71 -6.88
N LEU A 205 5.45 -21.52 -6.15
CA LEU A 205 5.08 -21.96 -4.80
C LEU A 205 5.00 -20.78 -3.83
N ALA A 206 5.97 -19.86 -3.87
CA ALA A 206 5.93 -18.65 -3.06
C ALA A 206 4.71 -17.77 -3.39
N SER A 207 4.36 -17.65 -4.67
CA SER A 207 3.18 -16.91 -5.12
C SER A 207 1.88 -17.54 -4.62
N ALA A 208 1.78 -18.88 -4.67
CA ALA A 208 0.65 -19.62 -4.11
C ALA A 208 0.56 -19.44 -2.58
N GLY A 209 1.68 -19.53 -1.86
CA GLY A 209 1.75 -19.25 -0.43
C GLY A 209 1.31 -17.83 -0.09
N TYR A 210 1.68 -16.84 -0.91
CA TYR A 210 1.22 -15.46 -0.77
C TYR A 210 -0.30 -15.35 -0.97
N GLY A 211 -0.85 -16.03 -1.97
CA GLY A 211 -2.30 -16.11 -2.19
C GLY A 211 -3.04 -16.69 -0.99
N ILE A 212 -2.51 -17.76 -0.38
CA ILE A 212 -3.06 -18.34 0.85
C ILE A 212 -3.00 -17.33 2.00
N ALA A 213 -1.87 -16.64 2.19
CA ALA A 213 -1.72 -15.63 3.24
C ALA A 213 -2.73 -14.49 3.09
N ILE A 214 -2.99 -14.02 1.86
CA ILE A 214 -4.02 -13.01 1.56
C ILE A 214 -5.41 -13.57 1.89
N ALA A 215 -5.73 -14.80 1.50
CA ALA A 215 -7.02 -15.42 1.79
C ALA A 215 -7.26 -15.57 3.30
N VAL A 216 -6.23 -16.00 4.05
CA VAL A 216 -6.28 -16.05 5.52
C VAL A 216 -6.49 -14.66 6.11
N ALA A 217 -5.75 -13.65 5.64
CA ALA A 217 -5.93 -12.28 6.09
C ALA A 217 -7.36 -11.77 5.81
N LEU A 218 -7.97 -12.17 4.69
CA LEU A 218 -9.35 -11.84 4.36
C LEU A 218 -10.34 -12.51 5.31
N VAL A 219 -10.20 -13.82 5.56
CA VAL A 219 -11.03 -14.53 6.54
C VAL A 219 -10.93 -13.87 7.91
N VAL A 220 -9.71 -13.61 8.40
CA VAL A 220 -9.47 -12.94 9.69
C VAL A 220 -10.07 -11.53 9.74
N SER A 221 -10.11 -10.82 8.61
CA SER A 221 -10.69 -9.47 8.52
C SER A 221 -12.23 -9.49 8.51
N LEU A 222 -12.84 -10.61 8.11
CA LEU A 222 -14.30 -10.75 7.98
C LEU A 222 -14.95 -11.49 9.14
N VAL A 223 -14.19 -12.29 9.90
CA VAL A 223 -14.71 -12.95 11.11
C VAL A 223 -14.98 -11.89 12.19
N PRO A 224 -16.21 -11.82 12.75
CA PRO A 224 -16.59 -10.79 13.74
C PRO A 224 -15.86 -10.81 15.10
N ALA A 225 -14.72 -11.50 15.24
CA ALA A 225 -14.02 -11.67 16.50
C ALA A 225 -12.79 -10.74 16.64
N SER A 226 -12.89 -9.84 17.62
CA SER A 226 -11.78 -9.32 18.46
C SER A 226 -10.66 -8.49 17.82
N TRP A 227 -10.92 -7.65 16.82
CA TRP A 227 -10.01 -6.51 16.60
C TRP A 227 -10.35 -5.40 17.61
N PRO A 228 -9.36 -4.82 18.30
CA PRO A 228 -9.59 -3.61 19.09
C PRO A 228 -10.23 -2.56 18.19
N ARG A 229 -11.44 -2.12 18.57
CA ARG A 229 -12.07 -0.95 17.96
C ARG A 229 -11.25 0.24 18.44
N TRP A 230 -10.39 0.76 17.57
CA TRP A 230 -9.56 1.94 17.83
C TRP A 230 -10.41 3.20 17.97
#